data_AF-A0A935V5S1-F1
#
_entry.id   AF-A0A935V5S1-F1
#
_cell.length_a   1.000
_cell.length_b   1.000
_cell.length_c   1.000
_cell.angle_alpha   90.00
_cell.angle_beta   90.00
_cell.angle_gamma   90.00
#
_symmetry.space_group_name_H-M   'P 1'
#
loop_
_entity.id
_entity.type
_entity.pdbx_description
1 polymer ?
#
loop_
_entity_poly.entity_id
_entity_poly.type
_entity_poly.pdbx_seq_one_letter_code
_entity_poly.pdbx_strand_id
1 'polypeptide(L)'
;MSTTPSDPMEFLKSLWGNTGMPLPGLVTPTLDTNELEKRVADLKAVEGWLKTNLGMLQMTIQGLEMQRATLSAIQAISQTASNPSPSLSPGANPFGNLALWPWNLMQGAGAAGTSSAPDKSPP
;
A
#
# COMPACT_ATOMS: atom_id res chain seq x y z
N MET A 1 -32.34 -21.89 10.28
CA MET A 1 -31.18 -22.68 9.80
C MET A 1 -30.98 -22.35 8.33
N SER A 2 -29.74 -22.00 8.01
CA SER A 2 -29.25 -21.33 6.80
C SER A 2 -29.31 -22.17 5.53
N THR A 3 -28.80 -21.57 4.44
CA THR A 3 -28.27 -22.13 3.18
C THR A 3 -29.28 -22.08 2.02
N THR A 4 -29.17 -21.24 0.97
CA THR A 4 -28.04 -20.47 0.39
C THR A 4 -28.65 -19.47 -0.62
N PRO A 5 -28.15 -18.23 -0.77
CA PRO A 5 -28.52 -17.34 -1.88
C PRO A 5 -27.85 -17.85 -3.18
N SER A 6 -28.29 -19.00 -3.69
CA SER A 6 -27.66 -19.69 -4.81
C SER A 6 -28.65 -19.89 -5.94
N ASP A 7 -28.91 -18.82 -6.69
CA ASP A 7 -28.55 -18.89 -8.11
C ASP A 7 -28.36 -17.48 -8.69
N PRO A 8 -27.12 -17.03 -8.94
CA PRO A 8 -26.86 -15.71 -9.53
C PRO A 8 -27.54 -15.53 -10.90
N MET A 9 -27.82 -16.65 -11.58
CA MET A 9 -28.58 -16.70 -12.84
C MET A 9 -30.07 -16.37 -12.67
N GLU A 10 -30.69 -16.71 -11.53
CA GLU A 10 -32.10 -16.37 -11.27
C GLU A 10 -32.27 -14.90 -10.90
N PHE A 11 -31.29 -14.34 -10.18
CA PHE A 11 -31.22 -12.89 -9.98
C PHE A 11 -31.09 -12.15 -11.32
N LEU A 12 -30.21 -12.60 -12.21
CA LEU A 12 -30.03 -12.03 -13.55
C LEU A 12 -31.29 -12.17 -14.41
N LYS A 13 -31.96 -13.32 -14.36
CA LYS A 13 -33.26 -13.53 -15.02
C LYS A 13 -34.36 -12.64 -14.43
N SER A 14 -34.38 -12.39 -13.13
CA SER A 14 -35.35 -11.49 -12.50
C SER A 14 -35.12 -10.03 -12.92
N LEU A 15 -33.86 -9.62 -13.06
CA LEU A 15 -33.52 -8.28 -13.54
C LEU A 15 -33.89 -8.10 -15.01
N TRP A 16 -33.59 -9.08 -15.87
CA TRP A 16 -33.91 -9.04 -17.31
C TRP A 16 -35.40 -9.26 -17.61
N GLY A 17 -36.06 -10.14 -16.85
CA GLY A 17 -37.47 -10.49 -17.00
C GLY A 17 -38.42 -9.43 -16.44
N ASN A 18 -38.03 -8.71 -15.38
CA ASN A 18 -38.86 -7.70 -14.72
C ASN A 18 -38.59 -6.26 -15.20
N THR A 19 -37.57 -6.01 -16.04
CA THR A 19 -37.36 -4.69 -16.68
C THR A 19 -38.13 -4.48 -17.97
N GLY A 20 -38.88 -5.48 -18.46
CA GLY A 20 -39.87 -5.30 -19.52
C GLY A 20 -39.32 -4.56 -20.75
N MET A 21 -38.24 -5.06 -21.36
CA MET A 21 -37.75 -4.51 -22.63
C MET A 21 -38.50 -5.18 -23.79
N PRO A 22 -39.54 -4.56 -24.39
CA PRO A 22 -40.11 -5.08 -25.62
C PRO A 22 -39.08 -4.97 -26.74
N LEU A 23 -38.82 -6.08 -27.43
CA LEU A 23 -38.05 -6.12 -28.69
C LEU A 23 -38.99 -6.21 -29.91
N PRO A 24 -39.89 -5.23 -30.10
CA PRO A 24 -39.99 -4.59 -31.41
C PRO A 24 -40.30 -3.09 -31.23
N GLY A 25 -39.36 -2.25 -31.61
CA GLY A 25 -39.20 -0.91 -31.02
C GLY A 25 -37.90 -0.80 -30.25
N LEU A 26 -36.81 -1.39 -30.79
CA LEU A 26 -35.51 -0.75 -30.66
C LEU A 26 -35.80 0.73 -30.87
N VAL A 27 -35.68 1.52 -29.80
CA VAL A 27 -35.24 2.90 -29.94
C VAL A 27 -34.23 2.81 -31.06
N THR A 28 -34.47 3.47 -32.19
CA THR A 28 -33.35 3.76 -33.08
C THR A 28 -32.27 4.20 -32.10
N PRO A 29 -31.16 3.43 -31.94
CA PRO A 29 -30.04 3.94 -31.18
C PRO A 29 -29.87 5.31 -31.77
N THR A 30 -29.89 6.38 -30.97
CA THR A 30 -29.60 7.68 -31.52
C THR A 30 -28.23 7.49 -32.14
N LEU A 31 -28.18 7.29 -33.46
CA LEU A 31 -26.98 7.16 -34.28
C LEU A 31 -26.31 8.54 -34.36
N ASP A 32 -26.57 9.38 -33.35
CA ASP A 32 -25.93 10.63 -33.14
C ASP A 32 -24.62 10.31 -32.44
N THR A 33 -23.61 10.11 -33.27
CA THR A 33 -22.22 9.94 -32.83
C THR A 33 -21.79 11.06 -31.89
N ASN A 34 -22.37 12.27 -31.98
CA ASN A 34 -22.04 13.36 -31.07
C ASN A 34 -22.52 13.08 -29.63
N GLU A 35 -23.69 12.45 -29.47
CA GLU A 35 -24.18 12.06 -28.15
C GLU A 35 -23.31 10.95 -27.55
N LEU A 36 -22.89 9.99 -28.37
CA LEU A 36 -21.95 8.94 -27.96
C LEU A 36 -20.60 9.53 -27.55
N GLU A 37 -20.03 10.45 -28.34
CA GLU A 37 -18.77 11.13 -28.00
C GLU A 37 -18.89 11.91 -26.68
N LYS A 38 -20.03 12.59 -26.45
CA LYS A 38 -20.28 13.27 -25.18
C LYS A 38 -20.34 12.30 -24.00
N ARG A 39 -21.09 11.19 -24.14
CA ARG A 39 -21.17 10.16 -23.09
C ARG A 39 -19.81 9.53 -22.82
N VAL A 40 -19.00 9.30 -23.86
CA VAL A 40 -17.63 8.81 -23.71
C VAL A 40 -16.76 9.81 -22.96
N ALA A 41 -16.84 11.11 -23.29
CA ALA A 41 -16.10 12.16 -22.60
C ALA A 41 -16.49 12.26 -21.11
N ASP A 42 -17.79 12.25 -20.81
CA ASP A 42 -18.30 12.30 -19.44
C ASP A 42 -17.83 11.08 -18.62
N LEU A 43 -17.92 9.87 -19.21
CA LEU A 43 -17.44 8.65 -18.55
C LEU A 43 -15.93 8.64 -18.33
N LYS A 44 -15.13 9.20 -19.26
CA LYS A 44 -13.68 9.37 -19.06
C LYS A 44 -13.36 10.37 -17.95
N ALA A 45 -14.14 11.43 -17.80
CA ALA A 45 -13.97 12.36 -16.69
C ALA A 45 -14.27 11.68 -15.34
N VAL A 46 -15.36 10.89 -15.28
CA VAL A 46 -15.67 10.07 -14.10
C VAL A 46 -14.56 9.07 -13.81
N GLU A 47 -14.05 8.38 -14.83
CA GLU A 47 -12.91 7.46 -14.70
C GLU A 47 -11.67 8.16 -14.12
N GLY A 48 -11.33 9.36 -14.60
CA GLY A 48 -10.23 10.17 -14.09
C GLY A 48 -10.41 10.55 -12.61
N TRP A 49 -11.62 10.92 -12.20
CA TRP A 49 -11.92 11.24 -10.81
C TRP A 49 -11.82 10.00 -9.90
N LEU A 50 -12.32 8.85 -10.35
CA LEU A 50 -12.20 7.59 -9.61
C LEU A 50 -10.74 7.15 -9.46
N LYS A 51 -9.92 7.32 -10.50
CA LYS A 51 -8.47 7.05 -10.43
C LYS A 51 -7.77 7.95 -9.40
N THR A 52 -8.15 9.23 -9.34
CA THR A 52 -7.61 10.17 -8.35
C THR A 52 -8.00 9.76 -6.92
N ASN A 53 -9.27 9.38 -6.71
CA ASN A 53 -9.73 8.88 -5.42
C ASN A 53 -8.99 7.61 -4.99
N LEU A 54 -8.81 6.66 -5.91
CA LEU A 54 -8.07 5.44 -5.65
C LEU A 54 -6.62 5.75 -5.25
N GLY A 55 -5.95 6.67 -5.95
CA GLY A 55 -4.60 7.09 -5.63
C GLY A 55 -4.49 7.70 -4.23
N MET A 56 -5.40 8.60 -3.86
CA MET A 56 -5.43 9.19 -2.52
C MET A 56 -5.66 8.14 -1.42
N LEU A 57 -6.55 7.18 -1.66
CA LEU A 57 -6.79 6.06 -0.73
C LEU A 57 -5.53 5.20 -0.54
N GLN A 58 -4.84 4.86 -1.63
CA GLN A 58 -3.59 4.09 -1.58
C GLN A 58 -2.49 4.83 -0.81
N MET A 59 -2.34 6.15 -1.02
CA MET A 59 -1.39 6.96 -0.25
C MET A 59 -1.74 6.99 1.24
N THR A 60 -3.03 7.10 1.58
CA THR A 60 -3.48 7.09 2.98
C THR A 60 -3.17 5.76 3.66
N ILE A 61 -3.41 4.65 2.97
CA ILE A 61 -3.08 3.31 3.46
C ILE A 61 -1.58 3.18 3.73
N GLN A 62 -0.73 3.57 2.77
CA GLN A 62 0.72 3.52 2.95
C GLN A 62 1.19 4.39 4.12
N GLY A 63 0.58 5.57 4.30
CA GLY A 63 0.84 6.43 5.45
C GLY A 63 0.49 5.74 6.78
N LEU A 64 -0.66 5.08 6.86
CA LEU A 64 -1.08 4.33 8.07
C LEU A 64 -0.20 3.10 8.32
N GLU A 65 0.23 2.40 7.28
CA GLU A 65 1.15 1.27 7.40
C GLU A 65 2.52 1.70 7.93
N MET A 66 3.04 2.84 7.48
CA MET A 66 4.27 3.44 7.99
C MET A 66 4.13 3.87 9.45
N GLN A 67 2.99 4.46 9.83
CA GLN A 67 2.69 4.80 11.23
C GLN A 67 2.63 3.55 12.11
N ARG A 68 1.98 2.48 11.64
CA ARG A 68 1.92 1.19 12.34
C ARG A 68 3.31 0.58 12.52
N ALA A 69 4.15 0.59 11.48
CA ALA A 69 5.52 0.10 11.58
C ALA A 69 6.34 0.88 12.62
N THR A 70 6.17 2.20 12.67
CA THR A 70 6.82 3.06 13.67
C THR A 70 6.36 2.74 15.10
N LEU A 71 5.05 2.58 15.31
CA LEU A 71 4.52 2.18 16.62
C LEU A 71 4.99 0.79 17.05
N SER A 72 5.05 -0.17 16.12
CA SER A 72 5.59 -1.51 16.40
C SER A 72 7.06 -1.47 16.82
N ALA A 73 7.86 -0.61 16.19
CA ALA A 73 9.25 -0.40 16.59
C ALA A 73 9.37 0.20 18.01
N ILE A 74 8.54 1.19 18.33
CA ILE A 74 8.48 1.78 19.70
C ILE A 74 8.09 0.72 20.73
N GLN A 75 7.11 -0.13 20.42
CA GLN A 75 6.70 -1.22 21.30
C GLN A 75 7.83 -2.24 21.52
N ALA A 76 8.58 -2.61 20.48
CA ALA A 76 9.72 -3.52 20.59
C ALA A 76 10.84 -2.94 21.48
N ILE A 77 11.12 -1.63 21.35
CA ILE A 77 12.07 -0.92 22.21
C ILE A 77 11.57 -0.91 23.67
N SER A 78 10.29 -0.60 23.88
CA SER A 78 9.69 -0.62 25.22
C SER A 78 9.76 -1.99 25.88
N GLN A 79 9.51 -3.07 25.13
CA GLN A 79 9.61 -4.44 25.62
C GLN A 79 11.06 -4.80 25.99
N THR A 80 12.03 -4.42 25.16
CA THR A 80 13.46 -4.63 25.42
C THR A 80 13.93 -3.86 26.66
N ALA A 81 13.44 -2.62 26.85
CA ALA A 81 13.74 -1.81 28.03
C ALA A 81 13.09 -2.36 29.30
N SER A 82 11.88 -2.90 29.21
CA SER A 82 11.15 -3.50 30.33
C SER A 82 11.70 -4.86 30.77
N ASN A 83 12.43 -5.54 29.88
CA ASN A 83 13.10 -6.80 30.17
C ASN A 83 14.60 -6.66 29.90
N PRO A 84 15.37 -6.02 30.79
CA PRO A 84 16.82 -5.91 30.67
C PRO A 84 17.43 -7.28 30.96
N SER A 85 17.28 -8.23 30.03
CA SER A 85 18.03 -9.47 30.07
C SER A 85 19.49 -9.14 29.76
N PRO A 86 20.43 -9.46 30.65
CA PRO A 86 21.85 -9.20 30.44
C PRO A 86 22.40 -10.28 29.49
N SER A 87 22.00 -10.25 28.24
CA SER A 87 22.67 -11.02 27.19
C SER A 87 22.74 -10.19 25.91
N LEU A 88 23.56 -9.15 25.96
CA LEU A 88 24.14 -8.57 24.75
C LEU A 88 25.04 -9.63 24.11
N SER A 89 24.47 -10.44 23.21
CA SER A 89 25.27 -11.08 22.18
C SER A 89 25.65 -10.00 21.17
N PRO A 90 26.94 -9.84 20.82
CA PRO A 90 27.39 -8.85 19.84
C PRO A 90 26.90 -9.28 18.46
N GLY A 91 25.78 -8.70 18.02
CA GLY A 91 25.17 -9.03 16.73
C GLY A 91 23.68 -8.71 16.62
N ALA A 92 23.01 -8.30 17.69
CA ALA A 92 21.56 -8.03 17.66
C ALA A 92 21.23 -6.66 17.04
N ASN A 93 20.88 -6.72 15.75
CA ASN A 93 20.08 -5.78 14.96
C ASN A 93 20.47 -4.27 15.05
N PRO A 94 21.15 -3.70 14.04
CA PRO A 94 21.52 -2.27 13.98
C PRO A 94 20.32 -1.31 13.89
N PHE A 95 19.10 -1.85 13.85
CA PHE A 95 17.82 -1.15 13.85
C PHE A 95 17.09 -1.21 15.20
N GLY A 96 17.63 -1.94 16.19
CA GLY A 96 17.01 -2.10 17.52
C GLY A 96 16.99 -0.84 18.37
N ASN A 97 17.80 0.18 17.99
CA ASN A 97 17.82 1.46 18.68
C ASN A 97 17.71 2.62 17.68
N LEU A 98 16.47 2.97 17.31
CA LEU A 98 16.16 4.09 16.42
C LEU A 98 16.66 5.45 16.95
N ALA A 99 16.82 5.61 18.26
CA ALA A 99 17.40 6.83 18.84
C ALA A 99 18.90 6.98 18.51
N LEU A 100 19.58 5.89 18.16
CA LEU A 100 20.99 5.89 17.78
C LEU A 100 21.21 5.81 16.27
N TRP A 101 20.16 5.77 15.42
CA TRP A 101 20.27 5.82 13.95
C TRP A 101 21.29 6.85 13.46
N PRO A 102 21.26 8.13 13.94
CA PRO A 102 22.11 9.16 13.37
C PRO A 102 23.59 8.90 13.67
N TRP A 103 23.85 8.35 14.85
CA TRP A 103 25.19 7.97 15.27
C TRP A 103 25.67 6.65 14.66
N ASN A 104 24.78 5.69 14.40
CA ASN A 104 25.12 4.40 13.80
C ASN A 104 25.51 4.55 12.31
N LEU A 105 24.82 5.45 11.59
CA LEU A 105 25.18 5.81 10.22
C LEU A 105 26.57 6.48 10.15
N MET A 106 26.88 7.33 11.12
CA MET A 106 28.19 7.99 11.21
C MET A 106 29.33 7.01 11.59
N GLN A 107 29.05 6.02 12.44
CA GLN A 107 30.02 4.97 12.78
C GLN A 107 30.31 4.02 11.60
N GLY A 108 29.31 3.70 10.77
CA GLY A 108 29.51 2.92 9.54
C GLY A 108 30.43 3.61 8.52
N ALA A 109 30.42 4.95 8.48
CA ALA A 109 31.34 5.74 7.66
C ALA A 109 32.74 5.93 8.30
N GLY A 110 32.83 5.92 9.64
CA GLY A 110 34.09 6.06 10.37
C GLY A 110 34.94 4.78 10.49
N ALA A 111 34.32 3.60 10.41
CA ALA A 111 35.01 2.32 10.53
C ALA A 111 35.70 1.82 9.24
N ALA A 112 35.46 2.47 8.09
CA ALA A 112 36.09 2.11 6.81
C ALA A 112 37.40 2.87 6.51
N GLY A 113 37.98 3.57 7.49
CA GLY A 113 39.07 4.53 7.28
C GLY A 113 40.45 4.19 7.86
N THR A 114 40.63 3.11 8.64
CA THR A 114 41.94 2.81 9.24
C THR A 114 42.29 1.32 9.18
N SER A 115 42.57 0.83 7.98
CA SER A 115 43.37 -0.38 7.82
C SER A 115 44.32 -0.19 6.66
N SER A 116 45.61 -0.15 7.01
CA SER A 116 46.83 -0.19 6.16
C SER A 116 47.68 1.08 6.25
N ALA A 117 48.30 1.29 7.41
CA ALA A 117 49.59 1.99 7.43
C ALA A 117 50.66 1.02 6.87
N PRO A 118 51.46 1.39 5.85
CA PRO A 118 52.60 0.59 5.48
C PRO A 118 53.68 0.79 6.55
N ASP A 119 54.00 -0.30 7.24
CA ASP A 119 55.15 -0.44 8.11
C ASP A 119 56.44 -0.13 7.32
N LYS A 120 57.17 0.90 7.76
CA LYS A 120 58.59 1.07 7.42
C LYS A 120 59.28 1.83 8.54
N SER A 121 59.92 1.10 9.44
CA SER A 121 60.94 1.63 10.36
C SER A 121 62.35 1.18 9.92
N PRO A 122 63.37 2.05 10.00
CA PRO A 122 64.78 1.76 9.63
C PRO A 122 65.52 1.13 10.86
N PRO A 123 66.73 0.53 10.74
CA PRO A 123 67.94 1.04 10.09
C PRO A 123 68.47 0.23 8.90
#